data_AF-A0A5P9FGG7-F1
#
_entry.id   AF-A0A5P9FGG7-F1
#
_cell.length_a   1.000
_cell.length_b   1.000
_cell.length_c   1.000
_cell.angle_alpha   90.00
_cell.angle_beta   90.00
_cell.angle_gamma   90.00
#
_symmetry.space_group_name_H-M   'P 1'
#
loop_
_entity.id
_entity.type
_entity.pdbx_description
1 polymer ?
#
loop_
_entity_poly.entity_id
_entity_poly.type
_entity_poly.pdbx_seq_one_letter_code
_entity_poly.pdbx_strand_id
1 'polypeptide(L)'
;MDLFTENSLEEEVKSVLAAQQAKFCIDYIRENISRYRLRISPDRIEEILSETEEALSSLDFRKLESNIACIEEQGVILELLDDSLLNYEKLLPDVQISINAAIEKVSPEFADTLIRKWTTEEIQSQQNEAAFKQRLAQTWQNGLSPIRLILNSTFEIGSAYINHFNVENTASNDHRRIALSLLHRRGCRTASETLCLIENGFADGAMARWRTLHEIVVVMSVINNGDDSVAKRYLDHAKVDDYKELQRRKENELKLGYTSLPVEITEKIEADYGRVIEKYGKDFSGDWGWAAELAERSFVRFIDIEKLADKAHMRYHYKVANRGIHPASKALSHHAGAFDAPVAGASNMGLEEPAKHLAISLAELNHIALSEDPNIDRAAFILTLSKIRDLAIDELNTIGDAVFERAIKIKMSGGID
;
A
#
# COMPACT_ATOMS: atom_id res chain seq x y z
N MET A 1 4.62 3.17 -22.86
CA MET A 1 5.22 1.86 -22.56
C MET A 1 4.30 0.82 -23.16
N ASP A 2 4.55 0.38 -24.40
CA ASP A 2 3.86 -0.79 -24.93
C ASP A 2 4.64 -2.02 -24.46
N LEU A 3 4.21 -2.52 -23.30
CA LEU A 3 4.80 -3.66 -22.60
C LEU A 3 4.60 -4.99 -23.33
N PHE A 4 3.69 -5.04 -24.30
CA PHE A 4 3.32 -6.25 -25.01
C PHE A 4 3.73 -6.11 -26.47
N THR A 5 4.92 -6.62 -26.82
CA THR A 5 5.12 -7.07 -28.20
C THR A 5 4.34 -8.36 -28.36
N GLU A 6 3.06 -8.23 -28.74
CA GLU A 6 2.03 -9.30 -28.79
C GLU A 6 2.48 -10.58 -29.53
N ASN A 7 3.47 -10.49 -30.42
CA ASN A 7 3.73 -11.56 -31.38
C ASN A 7 4.60 -12.73 -30.89
N SER A 8 5.45 -12.59 -29.85
CA SER A 8 6.42 -13.66 -29.51
C SER A 8 5.78 -14.79 -28.69
N LEU A 9 5.10 -14.45 -27.59
CA LEU A 9 4.49 -15.45 -26.70
C LEU A 9 3.26 -16.09 -27.35
N GLU A 10 2.48 -15.30 -28.08
CA GLU A 10 1.26 -15.79 -28.74
C GLU A 10 1.59 -16.81 -29.84
N GLU A 11 2.63 -16.58 -30.63
CA GLU A 11 3.08 -17.52 -31.66
C GLU A 11 3.71 -18.79 -31.06
N GLU A 12 4.47 -18.68 -29.96
CA GLU A 12 5.02 -19.87 -29.29
C GLU A 12 3.91 -20.70 -28.61
N VAL A 13 2.93 -20.07 -27.96
CA VAL A 13 1.73 -20.74 -27.41
C VAL A 13 0.90 -21.40 -28.53
N LYS A 14 0.70 -20.73 -29.68
CA LYS A 14 0.03 -21.33 -30.84
C LYS A 14 0.76 -22.56 -31.35
N SER A 15 2.10 -22.52 -31.44
CA SER A 15 2.91 -23.66 -31.88
C SER A 15 2.81 -24.85 -30.92
N VAL A 16 2.78 -24.58 -29.60
CA VAL A 16 2.66 -25.59 -28.55
C VAL A 16 1.27 -26.24 -28.57
N LEU A 17 0.21 -25.45 -28.77
CA LEU A 17 -1.15 -25.97 -28.89
C LEU A 17 -1.30 -26.88 -30.12
N ALA A 18 -0.72 -26.48 -31.25
CA ALA A 18 -0.71 -27.30 -32.47
C ALA A 18 0.03 -28.63 -32.26
N ALA A 19 1.21 -28.61 -31.61
CA ALA A 19 1.99 -29.81 -31.34
C ALA A 19 1.28 -30.79 -30.38
N GLN A 20 0.58 -30.29 -29.35
CA GLN A 20 -0.15 -31.15 -28.41
C GLN A 20 -1.39 -31.81 -29.03
N GLN A 21 -2.12 -31.08 -29.88
CA GLN A 21 -3.24 -31.63 -30.63
C GLN A 21 -2.79 -32.75 -31.58
N ALA A 22 -1.64 -32.57 -32.25
CA ALA A 22 -1.06 -33.61 -33.10
C ALA A 22 -0.68 -34.87 -32.32
N LYS A 23 -0.02 -34.72 -31.16
CA LYS A 23 0.35 -35.82 -30.28
C LYS A 23 -0.86 -36.63 -29.81
N PHE A 24 -1.95 -35.96 -29.44
CA PHE A 24 -3.18 -36.63 -29.02
C PHE A 24 -3.83 -37.46 -30.13
N CYS A 25 -3.91 -36.93 -31.36
CA CYS A 25 -4.39 -37.68 -32.50
C CYS A 25 -3.57 -38.96 -32.72
N ILE A 26 -2.24 -38.86 -32.62
CA ILE A 26 -1.31 -39.99 -32.73
C ILE A 26 -1.54 -41.03 -31.62
N ASP A 27 -1.61 -40.59 -30.37
CA ASP A 27 -1.80 -41.50 -29.22
C ASP A 27 -3.18 -42.18 -29.25
N TYR A 28 -4.21 -41.48 -29.72
CA TYR A 28 -5.55 -42.03 -29.91
C TYR A 28 -5.62 -43.05 -31.06
N ILE A 29 -4.94 -42.79 -32.18
CA ILE A 29 -4.80 -43.76 -33.28
C ILE A 29 -4.12 -45.03 -32.77
N ARG A 30 -3.04 -44.90 -31.99
CA ARG A 30 -2.34 -46.04 -31.36
C ARG A 30 -3.25 -46.82 -30.41
N GLU A 31 -3.98 -46.12 -29.54
CA GLU A 31 -4.90 -46.75 -28.59
C GLU A 31 -6.00 -47.53 -29.33
N ASN A 32 -6.59 -46.97 -30.38
CA ASN A 32 -7.67 -47.64 -31.12
C ASN A 32 -7.22 -48.80 -31.99
N ILE A 33 -6.04 -48.72 -32.62
CA ILE A 33 -5.43 -49.86 -33.32
C ILE A 33 -5.29 -51.04 -32.35
N SER A 34 -4.85 -50.77 -31.12
CA SER A 34 -4.72 -51.79 -30.07
C SER A 34 -6.08 -52.32 -29.58
N ARG A 35 -7.07 -51.42 -29.41
CA ARG A 35 -8.39 -51.72 -28.83
C ARG A 35 -9.27 -52.55 -29.75
N TYR A 36 -9.21 -52.29 -31.07
CA TYR A 36 -9.99 -53.02 -32.08
C TYR A 36 -9.28 -54.23 -32.70
N ARG A 37 -8.07 -54.58 -32.22
CA ARG A 37 -7.26 -55.72 -32.70
C ARG A 37 -7.05 -55.73 -34.22
N LEU A 38 -6.89 -54.55 -34.82
CA LEU A 38 -6.63 -54.42 -36.25
C LEU A 38 -5.26 -55.02 -36.58
N ARG A 39 -5.21 -56.03 -37.46
CA ARG A 39 -3.95 -56.65 -37.91
C ARG A 39 -3.33 -55.81 -39.03
N ILE A 40 -2.61 -54.76 -38.64
CA ILE A 40 -1.82 -53.90 -39.52
C ILE A 40 -0.34 -54.24 -39.29
N SER A 41 0.48 -54.28 -40.35
CA SER A 41 1.92 -54.51 -40.21
C SER A 41 2.58 -53.32 -39.48
N PRO A 42 3.63 -53.54 -38.67
CA PRO A 42 4.32 -52.46 -37.94
C PRO A 42 4.78 -51.32 -38.86
N ASP A 43 5.31 -51.67 -40.04
CA ASP A 43 5.80 -50.68 -41.03
C ASP A 43 4.68 -49.78 -41.55
N ARG A 44 3.47 -50.33 -41.72
CA ARG A 44 2.29 -49.57 -42.18
C ARG A 44 1.70 -48.69 -41.08
N ILE A 45 1.88 -49.07 -39.80
CA ILE A 45 1.49 -48.23 -38.66
C ILE A 45 2.42 -47.01 -38.58
N GLU A 46 3.74 -47.21 -38.69
CA GLU A 46 4.72 -46.12 -38.73
C GLU A 46 4.49 -45.17 -39.91
N GLU A 47 4.18 -45.71 -41.10
CA GLU A 47 3.84 -44.90 -42.28
C GLU A 47 2.59 -44.04 -42.04
N ILE A 48 1.50 -44.62 -41.51
CA ILE A 48 0.26 -43.88 -41.19
C ILE A 48 0.52 -42.80 -40.14
N LEU A 49 1.33 -43.09 -39.12
CA LEU A 49 1.65 -42.12 -38.06
C LEU A 49 2.49 -40.95 -38.61
N SER A 50 3.48 -41.24 -39.45
CA SER A 50 4.31 -40.22 -40.12
C SER A 50 3.49 -39.36 -41.08
N GLU A 51 2.63 -39.97 -41.90
CA GLU A 51 1.71 -39.26 -42.80
C GLU A 51 0.73 -38.37 -42.01
N THR A 52 0.26 -38.84 -40.86
CA THR A 52 -0.64 -38.08 -39.98
C THR A 52 0.09 -36.91 -39.30
N GLU A 53 1.33 -37.09 -38.86
CA GLU A 53 2.15 -36.04 -38.26
C GLU A 53 2.51 -34.93 -39.27
N GLU A 54 2.83 -35.29 -40.51
CA GLU A 54 3.11 -34.36 -41.61
C GLU A 54 1.84 -33.62 -42.09
N ALA A 55 0.69 -34.31 -42.16
CA ALA A 55 -0.59 -33.69 -42.49
C ALA A 55 -1.02 -32.70 -41.39
N LEU A 56 -0.91 -33.07 -40.11
CA LEU A 56 -1.30 -32.21 -38.99
C LEU A 56 -0.36 -31.01 -38.80
N SER A 57 0.93 -31.14 -39.11
CA SER A 57 1.89 -30.02 -39.04
C SER A 57 1.77 -29.02 -40.20
N SER A 58 1.12 -29.40 -41.31
CA SER A 58 0.85 -28.54 -42.47
C SER A 58 -0.56 -27.91 -42.50
N LEU A 59 -1.41 -28.27 -41.54
CA LEU A 59 -2.79 -27.79 -41.42
C LEU A 59 -2.84 -26.40 -40.75
N ASP A 60 -3.42 -25.41 -41.44
CA ASP A 60 -3.86 -24.14 -40.81
C ASP A 60 -5.22 -24.38 -40.12
N PHE A 61 -5.17 -24.66 -38.80
CA PHE A 61 -6.35 -25.03 -38.02
C PHE A 61 -7.41 -23.93 -37.89
N ARG A 62 -7.17 -22.71 -38.40
CA ARG A 62 -8.21 -21.68 -38.56
C ARG A 62 -9.27 -22.06 -39.61
N LYS A 63 -9.02 -23.10 -40.43
CA LYS A 63 -9.89 -23.60 -41.50
C LYS A 63 -10.41 -25.02 -41.26
N LEU A 64 -10.51 -25.47 -40.00
CA LEU A 64 -10.87 -26.85 -39.68
C LEU A 64 -12.22 -27.28 -40.28
N GLU A 65 -13.21 -26.37 -40.36
CA GLU A 65 -14.51 -26.68 -40.96
C GLU A 65 -14.42 -26.96 -42.47
N SER A 66 -13.47 -26.38 -43.22
CA SER A 66 -13.38 -26.58 -44.67
C SER A 66 -12.55 -27.81 -45.07
N ASN A 67 -11.64 -28.26 -44.21
CA ASN A 67 -10.71 -29.36 -44.54
C ASN A 67 -11.26 -30.74 -44.20
N ILE A 68 -12.31 -30.84 -43.37
CA ILE A 68 -13.02 -32.09 -43.07
C ILE A 68 -13.62 -32.71 -44.35
N ALA A 69 -14.03 -31.89 -45.31
CA ALA A 69 -14.57 -32.34 -46.60
C ALA A 69 -13.57 -33.11 -47.49
N CYS A 70 -12.25 -33.00 -47.22
CA CYS A 70 -11.22 -33.67 -48.03
C CYS A 70 -10.88 -35.08 -47.53
N ILE A 71 -11.24 -35.43 -46.29
CA ILE A 71 -10.88 -36.73 -45.65
C ILE A 71 -12.01 -37.77 -45.79
N GLU A 72 -13.18 -37.38 -46.30
CA GLU A 72 -14.35 -38.27 -46.51
C GLU A 72 -14.10 -39.43 -47.50
N GLU A 73 -13.05 -39.38 -48.33
CA GLU A 73 -12.76 -40.44 -49.33
C GLU A 73 -12.10 -41.72 -48.76
N GLN A 74 -11.68 -41.74 -47.48
CA GLN A 74 -11.12 -42.94 -46.83
C GLN A 74 -11.85 -43.27 -45.52
N GLY A 75 -13.10 -43.72 -45.65
CA GLY A 75 -14.13 -43.85 -44.60
C GLY A 75 -13.90 -44.83 -43.44
N VAL A 76 -12.67 -44.98 -42.92
CA VAL A 76 -12.40 -45.74 -41.68
C VAL A 76 -11.93 -44.83 -40.54
N ILE A 77 -11.46 -43.60 -40.82
CA ILE A 77 -10.88 -42.70 -39.81
C ILE A 77 -11.95 -41.84 -39.08
N LEU A 78 -13.09 -41.56 -39.72
CA LEU A 78 -14.09 -40.61 -39.20
C LEU A 78 -14.93 -41.13 -38.02
N GLU A 79 -15.30 -42.42 -37.98
CA GLU A 79 -16.02 -42.98 -36.81
C GLU A 79 -15.17 -42.98 -35.53
N LEU A 80 -13.85 -42.93 -35.67
CA LEU A 80 -12.90 -42.83 -34.54
C LEU A 80 -12.72 -41.37 -34.09
N LEU A 81 -12.80 -40.39 -34.99
CA LEU A 81 -12.60 -38.98 -34.64
C LEU A 81 -13.79 -38.35 -33.87
N ASP A 82 -15.01 -38.84 -34.08
CA ASP A 82 -16.21 -38.28 -33.44
C ASP A 82 -16.20 -38.45 -31.90
N ASP A 83 -15.67 -39.57 -31.41
CA ASP A 83 -15.45 -39.82 -29.97
C ASP A 83 -14.27 -39.00 -29.37
N SER A 84 -13.36 -38.50 -30.21
CA SER A 84 -12.15 -37.77 -29.79
C SER A 84 -12.43 -36.31 -29.41
N LEU A 85 -13.45 -35.70 -30.03
CA LEU A 85 -13.90 -34.33 -29.74
C LEU A 85 -14.56 -34.20 -28.36
N LEU A 86 -14.95 -35.30 -27.72
CA LEU A 86 -15.59 -35.30 -26.40
C LEU A 86 -14.62 -35.38 -25.21
N ASN A 87 -13.31 -35.56 -25.41
CA ASN A 87 -12.33 -35.84 -24.34
C ASN A 87 -11.30 -34.73 -24.07
N TYR A 88 -11.62 -33.47 -24.40
CA TYR A 88 -10.76 -32.30 -24.15
C TYR A 88 -10.31 -32.16 -22.68
N GLU A 89 -11.08 -32.67 -21.72
CA GLU A 89 -10.72 -32.64 -20.29
C GLU A 89 -9.42 -33.39 -19.98
N LYS A 90 -9.06 -34.42 -20.77
CA LYS A 90 -7.82 -35.17 -20.58
C LYS A 90 -6.58 -34.46 -21.14
N LEU A 91 -6.78 -33.52 -22.07
CA LEU A 91 -5.73 -32.71 -22.71
C LEU A 91 -5.32 -31.49 -21.87
N LEU A 92 -6.21 -31.00 -21.00
CA LEU A 92 -5.99 -29.78 -20.21
C LEU A 92 -4.69 -29.81 -19.37
N PRO A 93 -4.32 -30.92 -18.69
CA PRO A 93 -3.08 -30.96 -17.91
C PRO A 93 -1.81 -30.85 -18.78
N ASP A 94 -1.76 -31.58 -19.90
CA ASP A 94 -0.58 -31.61 -20.78
C ASP A 94 -0.40 -30.30 -21.57
N VAL A 95 -1.52 -29.69 -21.98
CA VAL A 95 -1.53 -28.33 -22.56
C VAL A 95 -1.06 -27.31 -21.53
N GLN A 96 -1.53 -27.37 -20.28
CA GLN A 96 -1.08 -26.46 -19.22
C GLN A 96 0.42 -26.61 -18.93
N ILE A 97 0.94 -27.84 -18.85
CA ILE A 97 2.39 -28.10 -18.66
C ILE A 97 3.20 -27.50 -19.80
N SER A 98 2.74 -27.63 -21.03
CA SER A 98 3.47 -27.15 -22.21
C SER A 98 3.41 -25.63 -22.35
N ILE A 99 2.27 -25.01 -22.04
CA ILE A 99 2.15 -23.54 -21.94
C ILE A 99 3.10 -23.03 -20.85
N ASN A 100 3.16 -23.68 -19.69
CA ASN A 100 4.08 -23.30 -18.62
C ASN A 100 5.55 -23.42 -19.07
N ALA A 101 5.92 -24.51 -19.76
CA ALA A 101 7.28 -24.69 -20.29
C ALA A 101 7.66 -23.63 -21.35
N ALA A 102 6.71 -23.24 -22.21
CA ALA A 102 6.90 -22.17 -23.17
C ALA A 102 7.07 -20.80 -22.48
N ILE A 103 6.23 -20.50 -21.48
CA ILE A 103 6.37 -19.30 -20.64
C ILE A 103 7.74 -19.29 -19.95
N GLU A 104 8.15 -20.40 -19.34
CA GLU A 104 9.46 -20.53 -18.67
C GLU A 104 10.63 -20.34 -19.63
N LYS A 105 10.49 -20.76 -20.88
CA LYS A 105 11.51 -20.62 -21.93
C LYS A 105 11.62 -19.18 -22.45
N VAL A 106 10.50 -18.47 -22.63
CA VAL A 106 10.46 -17.11 -23.22
C VAL A 106 10.66 -16.02 -22.15
N SER A 107 10.26 -16.27 -20.90
CA SER A 107 10.35 -15.29 -19.81
C SER A 107 11.75 -14.70 -19.57
N PRO A 108 12.85 -15.47 -19.64
CA PRO A 108 14.21 -14.93 -19.48
C PRO A 108 14.57 -13.91 -20.57
N GLU A 109 14.20 -14.14 -21.82
CA GLU A 109 14.48 -13.22 -22.93
C GLU A 109 13.68 -11.91 -22.80
N PHE A 110 12.42 -12.02 -22.36
CA PHE A 110 11.59 -10.87 -22.05
C PHE A 110 12.17 -10.05 -20.89
N ALA A 111 12.60 -10.72 -19.82
CA ALA A 111 13.26 -10.08 -18.67
C ALA A 111 14.55 -9.37 -19.09
N ASP A 112 15.43 -10.04 -19.85
CA ASP A 112 16.66 -9.47 -20.38
C ASP A 112 16.42 -8.23 -21.24
N THR A 113 15.37 -8.26 -22.06
CA THR A 113 14.97 -7.13 -22.90
C THR A 113 14.51 -5.95 -22.04
N LEU A 114 13.68 -6.20 -21.02
CA LEU A 114 13.23 -5.17 -20.09
C LEU A 114 14.39 -4.57 -19.30
N ILE A 115 15.31 -5.39 -18.78
CA ILE A 115 16.48 -4.93 -18.03
C ILE A 115 17.39 -4.04 -18.90
N ARG A 116 17.64 -4.44 -20.15
CA ARG A 116 18.44 -3.63 -21.09
C ARG A 116 17.79 -2.28 -21.39
N LYS A 117 16.48 -2.27 -21.67
CA LYS A 117 15.71 -1.03 -21.91
C LYS A 117 15.68 -0.14 -20.67
N TRP A 118 15.43 -0.72 -19.50
CA TRP A 118 15.35 0.00 -18.23
C TRP A 118 16.62 0.80 -17.94
N THR A 119 17.80 0.26 -18.20
CA THR A 119 19.07 0.99 -17.99
C THR A 119 19.11 2.35 -18.70
N THR A 120 18.47 2.47 -19.87
CA THR A 120 18.40 3.74 -20.61
C THR A 120 17.19 4.58 -20.18
N GLU A 121 16.05 3.94 -19.95
CA GLU A 121 14.80 4.59 -19.57
C GLU A 121 14.82 5.13 -18.13
N GLU A 122 15.63 4.53 -17.24
CA GLU A 122 15.81 4.95 -15.86
C GLU A 122 16.30 6.40 -15.78
N ILE A 123 17.29 6.77 -16.60
CA ILE A 123 17.82 8.14 -16.64
C ILE A 123 16.72 9.13 -17.04
N GLN A 124 15.95 8.80 -18.07
CA GLN A 124 14.84 9.65 -18.53
C GLN A 124 13.75 9.75 -17.46
N SER A 125 13.44 8.64 -16.79
CA SER A 125 12.46 8.58 -15.69
C SER A 125 12.90 9.49 -14.53
N GLN A 126 14.16 9.40 -14.09
CA GLN A 126 14.73 10.24 -13.04
C GLN A 126 14.74 11.71 -13.42
N GLN A 127 15.05 12.05 -14.68
CA GLN A 127 14.99 13.43 -15.17
C GLN A 127 13.55 13.98 -15.18
N ASN A 128 12.58 13.17 -15.61
CA ASN A 128 11.16 13.54 -15.59
C ASN A 128 10.67 13.78 -14.16
N GLU A 129 11.05 12.90 -13.22
CA GLU A 129 10.75 13.02 -11.80
C GLU A 129 11.38 14.30 -11.20
N ALA A 130 12.66 14.55 -11.47
CA ALA A 130 13.34 15.75 -10.99
C ALA A 130 12.70 17.04 -11.53
N ALA A 131 12.38 17.07 -12.82
CA ALA A 131 11.71 18.20 -13.46
C ALA A 131 10.31 18.42 -12.87
N PHE A 132 9.56 17.35 -12.59
CA PHE A 132 8.28 17.42 -11.89
C PHE A 132 8.43 18.04 -10.50
N LYS A 133 9.35 17.52 -9.68
CA LYS A 133 9.60 18.04 -8.32
C LYS A 133 10.02 19.50 -8.32
N GLN A 134 10.80 19.94 -9.32
CA GLN A 134 11.17 21.34 -9.47
C GLN A 134 9.95 22.24 -9.72
N ARG A 135 9.04 21.84 -10.62
CA ARG A 135 7.80 22.59 -10.91
C ARG A 135 6.86 22.61 -9.70
N LEU A 136 6.71 21.49 -9.02
CA LEU A 136 5.93 21.38 -7.78
C LEU A 136 6.51 22.31 -6.72
N ALA A 137 7.82 22.25 -6.49
CA ALA A 137 8.50 23.12 -5.54
C ALA A 137 8.28 24.59 -5.88
N GLN A 138 8.42 25.00 -7.14
CA GLN A 138 8.16 26.38 -7.57
C GLN A 138 6.70 26.81 -7.34
N THR A 139 5.75 25.89 -7.56
CA THR A 139 4.30 26.17 -7.38
C THR A 139 3.96 26.37 -5.91
N TRP A 140 4.46 25.48 -5.04
CA TRP A 140 4.04 25.40 -3.64
C TRP A 140 5.00 26.09 -2.66
N GLN A 141 6.11 26.68 -3.14
CA GLN A 141 7.18 27.20 -2.29
C GLN A 141 6.69 28.15 -1.21
N ASN A 142 5.82 29.11 -1.53
CA ASN A 142 5.40 30.12 -0.57
C ASN A 142 4.55 29.53 0.57
N GLY A 143 3.76 28.48 0.29
CA GLY A 143 3.02 27.75 1.32
C GLY A 143 3.89 26.76 2.11
N LEU A 144 4.85 26.10 1.45
CA LEU A 144 5.69 25.06 2.07
C LEU A 144 6.88 25.62 2.85
N SER A 145 7.44 26.77 2.47
CA SER A 145 8.57 27.39 3.18
C SER A 145 8.25 27.71 4.65
N PRO A 146 7.11 28.35 4.98
CA PRO A 146 6.67 28.52 6.37
C PRO A 146 6.53 27.20 7.13
N ILE A 147 6.00 26.14 6.49
CA ILE A 147 5.88 24.81 7.13
C ILE A 147 7.25 24.22 7.45
N ARG A 148 8.21 24.31 6.51
CA ARG A 148 9.60 23.89 6.73
C ARG A 148 10.23 24.65 7.90
N LEU A 149 9.95 25.95 8.02
CA LEU A 149 10.41 26.75 9.15
C LEU A 149 9.85 26.22 10.47
N ILE A 150 8.54 25.98 10.55
CA ILE A 150 7.91 25.39 11.76
C ILE A 150 8.54 24.02 12.07
N LEU A 151 8.70 23.14 11.08
CA LEU A 151 9.27 21.81 11.29
C LEU A 151 10.72 21.86 11.80
N ASN A 152 11.55 22.73 11.23
CA ASN A 152 12.93 22.90 11.70
C ASN A 152 12.97 23.43 13.14
N SER A 153 12.15 24.43 13.47
CA SER A 153 12.00 24.90 14.85
C SER A 153 11.46 23.81 15.79
N THR A 154 10.62 22.90 15.30
CA THR A 154 10.10 21.76 16.06
C THR A 154 11.23 20.82 16.49
N PHE A 155 12.21 20.57 15.62
CA PHE A 155 13.38 19.76 15.98
C PHE A 155 14.22 20.41 17.07
N GLU A 156 14.43 21.73 16.98
CA GLU A 156 15.17 22.50 17.98
C GLU A 156 14.47 22.47 19.35
N ILE A 157 13.14 22.66 19.37
CA ILE A 157 12.31 22.51 20.57
C ILE A 157 12.48 21.12 21.16
N GLY A 158 12.36 20.07 20.34
CA GLY A 158 12.50 18.69 20.78
C GLY A 158 13.87 18.41 21.41
N SER A 159 14.96 18.92 20.81
CA SER A 159 16.30 18.80 21.38
C SER A 159 16.45 19.53 22.72
N ALA A 160 15.90 20.73 22.86
CA ALA A 160 15.90 21.47 24.13
C ALA A 160 15.06 20.78 25.22
N TYR A 161 13.95 20.17 24.82
CA TYR A 161 13.03 19.42 25.69
C TYR A 161 13.68 18.13 26.22
N ILE A 162 14.46 17.42 25.39
CA ILE A 162 15.21 16.22 25.77
C ILE A 162 16.45 16.54 26.62
N ASN A 163 17.17 17.63 26.34
CA ASN A 163 18.40 17.93 27.07
C ASN A 163 18.15 18.25 28.56
N HIS A 164 16.97 18.78 28.92
CA HIS A 164 16.56 18.92 30.32
C HIS A 164 16.25 17.58 31.01
N PHE A 165 16.02 16.50 30.27
CA PHE A 165 15.79 15.16 30.81
C PHE A 165 17.06 14.54 31.41
N ASN A 166 18.20 14.75 30.75
CA ASN A 166 19.47 14.13 31.13
C ASN A 166 20.21 14.85 32.26
N VAL A 167 19.88 16.12 32.54
CA VAL A 167 20.63 16.96 33.47
C VAL A 167 20.03 17.00 34.88
N GLU A 168 18.71 16.79 35.05
CA GLU A 168 18.07 17.11 36.34
C GLU A 168 17.30 16.01 37.08
N ASN A 169 16.90 14.85 36.50
CA ASN A 169 16.19 13.84 37.31
C ASN A 169 16.10 12.44 36.70
N THR A 170 16.91 11.51 37.18
CA THR A 170 16.72 10.06 36.98
C THR A 170 15.78 9.42 38.02
N ALA A 171 15.14 10.23 38.88
CA ALA A 171 14.36 9.75 40.02
C ALA A 171 12.93 10.33 40.16
N SER A 172 12.46 11.19 39.26
CA SER A 172 11.14 11.82 39.43
C SER A 172 10.04 11.08 38.67
N ASN A 173 8.91 10.85 39.36
CA ASN A 173 7.64 10.31 38.86
C ASN A 173 6.97 11.28 37.85
N ASP A 174 7.65 11.66 36.78
CA ASP A 174 7.13 12.59 35.78
C ASP A 174 6.77 11.84 34.48
N HIS A 175 5.74 10.99 34.61
CA HIS A 175 5.24 10.17 33.51
C HIS A 175 4.70 11.06 32.39
N ARG A 176 4.09 12.20 32.75
CA ARG A 176 3.57 13.17 31.79
C ARG A 176 4.66 13.69 30.87
N ARG A 177 5.77 14.18 31.42
CA ARG A 177 6.87 14.68 30.60
C ARG A 177 7.51 13.60 29.75
N ILE A 178 7.66 12.38 30.27
CA ILE A 178 8.16 11.22 29.50
C ILE A 178 7.23 10.94 28.31
N ALA A 179 5.93 10.80 28.55
CA ALA A 179 4.96 10.48 27.51
C ALA A 179 4.91 11.58 26.43
N LEU A 180 4.85 12.85 26.85
CA LEU A 180 4.85 14.00 25.92
C LEU A 180 6.16 14.09 25.11
N SER A 181 7.32 13.76 25.70
CA SER A 181 8.61 13.71 24.97
C SER A 181 8.60 12.67 23.86
N LEU A 182 8.12 11.46 24.17
CA LEU A 182 8.06 10.35 23.21
C LEU A 182 7.08 10.65 22.08
N LEU A 183 5.91 11.19 22.43
CA LEU A 183 4.89 11.59 21.46
C LEU A 183 5.34 12.76 20.59
N HIS A 184 6.01 13.77 21.16
CA HIS A 184 6.56 14.89 20.40
C HIS A 184 7.59 14.40 19.37
N ARG A 185 8.56 13.57 19.78
CA ARG A 185 9.53 12.96 18.85
C ARG A 185 8.85 12.16 17.73
N ARG A 186 7.81 11.38 18.07
CA ARG A 186 7.02 10.64 17.08
C ARG A 186 6.32 11.60 16.13
N GLY A 187 5.73 12.68 16.65
CA GLY A 187 5.10 13.76 15.89
C GLY A 187 6.06 14.42 14.91
N CYS A 188 7.28 14.76 15.33
CA CYS A 188 8.31 15.33 14.45
C CYS A 188 8.62 14.41 13.26
N ARG A 189 8.80 13.11 13.52
CA ARG A 189 9.06 12.11 12.48
C ARG A 189 7.87 12.00 11.51
N THR A 190 6.65 11.88 12.03
CA THR A 190 5.44 11.77 11.19
C THR A 190 5.17 13.05 10.39
N ALA A 191 5.46 14.22 10.95
CA ALA A 191 5.39 15.49 10.23
C ALA A 191 6.40 15.55 9.08
N SER A 192 7.62 15.05 9.29
CA SER A 192 8.64 14.96 8.24
C SER A 192 8.26 14.01 7.11
N GLU A 193 7.70 12.84 7.45
CA GLU A 193 7.16 11.89 6.48
C GLU A 193 6.01 12.51 5.67
N THR A 194 5.13 13.25 6.34
CA THR A 194 4.01 13.96 5.71
C THR A 194 4.51 15.01 4.73
N LEU A 195 5.46 15.85 5.15
CA LEU A 195 6.06 16.88 4.30
C LEU A 195 6.76 16.26 3.07
N CYS A 196 7.51 15.17 3.27
CA CYS A 196 8.13 14.44 2.17
C CYS A 196 7.10 13.99 1.13
N LEU A 197 5.96 13.42 1.56
CA LEU A 197 4.90 13.01 0.62
C LEU A 197 4.30 14.21 -0.12
N ILE A 198 4.12 15.35 0.54
CA ILE A 198 3.65 16.59 -0.08
C ILE A 198 4.64 17.06 -1.15
N GLU A 199 5.93 17.13 -0.81
CA GLU A 199 7.01 17.58 -1.70
C GLU A 199 7.25 16.65 -2.90
N ASN A 200 6.72 15.42 -2.84
CA ASN A 200 6.79 14.44 -3.91
C ASN A 200 5.44 14.26 -4.64
N GLY A 201 4.42 15.06 -4.35
CA GLY A 201 3.15 15.05 -5.09
C GLY A 201 2.18 13.92 -4.72
N PHE A 202 2.31 13.35 -3.51
CA PHE A 202 1.47 12.24 -3.04
C PHE A 202 0.42 12.71 -2.04
N ALA A 203 -0.59 13.45 -2.50
CA ALA A 203 -1.63 14.06 -1.66
C ALA A 203 -2.37 13.06 -0.73
N ASP A 204 -2.87 11.94 -1.27
CA ASP A 204 -3.61 10.95 -0.49
C ASP A 204 -2.69 10.24 0.54
N GLY A 205 -1.44 9.97 0.15
CA GLY A 205 -0.42 9.47 1.06
C GLY A 205 -0.08 10.46 2.17
N ALA A 206 0.03 11.74 1.85
CA ALA A 206 0.26 12.80 2.82
C ALA A 206 -0.91 12.91 3.81
N MET A 207 -2.15 12.90 3.32
CA MET A 207 -3.35 12.87 4.18
C MET A 207 -3.36 11.63 5.10
N ALA A 208 -2.91 10.48 4.61
CA ALA A 208 -2.75 9.28 5.43
C ALA A 208 -1.82 9.50 6.62
N ARG A 209 -0.65 10.07 6.36
CA ARG A 209 0.37 10.33 7.39
C ARG A 209 -0.06 11.46 8.32
N TRP A 210 -0.73 12.47 7.80
CA TRP A 210 -1.33 13.51 8.64
C TRP A 210 -2.34 12.93 9.64
N ARG A 211 -3.16 11.92 9.29
CA ARG A 211 -4.06 11.28 10.29
C ARG A 211 -3.31 10.76 11.50
N THR A 212 -2.17 10.10 11.29
CA THR A 212 -1.32 9.64 12.38
C THR A 212 -0.75 10.81 13.19
N LEU A 213 -0.38 11.92 12.54
CA LEU A 213 0.05 13.13 13.24
C LEU A 213 -1.08 13.72 14.10
N HIS A 214 -2.31 13.78 13.58
CA HIS A 214 -3.50 14.22 14.31
C HIS A 214 -3.79 13.32 15.51
N GLU A 215 -3.72 12.00 15.35
CA GLU A 215 -3.85 11.04 16.47
C GLU A 215 -2.81 11.31 17.57
N ILE A 216 -1.55 11.59 17.20
CA ILE A 216 -0.49 11.93 18.16
C ILE A 216 -0.86 13.21 18.92
N VAL A 217 -1.28 14.27 18.21
CA VAL A 217 -1.65 15.56 18.83
C VAL A 217 -2.87 15.40 19.75
N VAL A 218 -3.87 14.61 19.35
CA VAL A 218 -5.04 14.28 20.17
C VAL A 218 -4.62 13.57 21.47
N VAL A 219 -3.78 12.55 21.38
CA VAL A 219 -3.27 11.83 22.57
C VAL A 219 -2.44 12.74 23.47
N MET A 220 -1.55 13.55 22.89
CA MET A 220 -0.76 14.54 23.63
C MET A 220 -1.67 15.53 24.37
N SER A 221 -2.75 15.99 23.74
CA SER A 221 -3.70 16.92 24.35
C SER A 221 -4.38 16.30 25.58
N VAL A 222 -4.85 15.05 25.48
CA VAL A 222 -5.48 14.35 26.61
C VAL A 222 -4.49 14.17 27.77
N ILE A 223 -3.26 13.77 27.48
CA ILE A 223 -2.21 13.59 28.49
C ILE A 223 -1.85 14.92 29.16
N ASN A 224 -1.70 15.99 28.37
CA ASN A 224 -1.33 17.30 28.89
C ASN A 224 -2.42 17.93 29.76
N ASN A 225 -3.69 17.69 29.44
CA ASN A 225 -4.83 18.20 30.19
C ASN A 225 -5.16 17.34 31.43
N GLY A 226 -4.61 16.13 31.52
CA GLY A 226 -4.78 15.22 32.64
C GLY A 226 -3.74 15.40 33.73
N ASP A 227 -3.91 14.65 34.82
CA ASP A 227 -2.87 14.49 35.84
C ASP A 227 -1.81 13.45 35.41
N ASP A 228 -0.75 13.31 36.21
CA ASP A 228 0.33 12.36 35.92
C ASP A 228 -0.15 10.90 35.89
N SER A 229 -1.27 10.58 36.55
CA SER A 229 -1.83 9.23 36.54
C SER A 229 -2.35 8.84 35.15
N VAL A 230 -2.86 9.80 34.36
CA VAL A 230 -3.27 9.60 32.96
C VAL A 230 -2.06 9.22 32.11
N ALA A 231 -0.96 9.95 32.26
CA ALA A 231 0.28 9.67 31.54
C ALA A 231 0.86 8.30 31.93
N LYS A 232 0.80 7.96 33.23
CA LYS A 232 1.22 6.65 33.71
C LYS A 232 0.37 5.52 33.11
N ARG A 233 -0.96 5.67 33.07
CA ARG A 233 -1.87 4.72 32.43
C ARG A 233 -1.54 4.56 30.95
N TYR A 234 -1.27 5.65 30.24
CA TYR A 234 -0.85 5.61 28.84
C TYR A 234 0.45 4.82 28.64
N LEU A 235 1.48 5.06 29.46
CA LEU A 235 2.76 4.34 29.37
C LEU A 235 2.63 2.85 29.74
N ASP A 236 1.87 2.53 30.79
CA ASP A 236 1.64 1.14 31.20
C ASP A 236 0.82 0.35 30.16
N HIS A 237 0.04 1.03 29.31
CA HIS A 237 -0.81 0.40 28.28
C HIS A 237 -0.01 -0.30 27.18
N ALA A 238 1.28 0.04 27.01
CA ALA A 238 2.20 -0.73 26.16
C ALA A 238 2.21 -2.23 26.49
N LYS A 239 1.92 -2.62 27.75
CA LYS A 239 1.83 -4.02 28.17
C LYS A 239 0.60 -4.75 27.62
N VAL A 240 -0.47 -4.01 27.34
CA VAL A 240 -1.65 -4.54 26.64
C VAL A 240 -1.32 -4.77 25.17
N ASP A 241 -0.59 -3.85 24.54
CA ASP A 241 -0.16 -3.98 23.14
C ASP A 241 0.82 -5.16 22.96
N ASP A 242 1.84 -5.27 23.82
CA ASP A 242 2.79 -6.39 23.84
C ASP A 242 2.06 -7.75 23.91
N TYR A 243 1.06 -7.85 24.79
CA TYR A 243 0.26 -9.06 24.94
C TYR A 243 -0.60 -9.37 23.71
N LYS A 244 -1.30 -8.37 23.15
CA LYS A 244 -2.11 -8.56 21.93
C LYS A 244 -1.25 -8.95 20.73
N GLU A 245 -0.06 -8.38 20.60
CA GLU A 245 0.90 -8.78 19.58
C GLU A 245 1.36 -10.22 19.77
N LEU A 246 1.69 -10.63 21.00
CA LEU A 246 2.05 -12.00 21.32
C LEU A 246 0.94 -12.99 20.93
N GLN A 247 -0.32 -12.70 21.25
CA GLN A 247 -1.45 -13.58 20.88
C GLN A 247 -1.59 -13.70 19.37
N ARG A 248 -1.60 -12.57 18.64
CA ARG A 248 -1.67 -12.58 17.16
C ARG A 248 -0.50 -13.32 16.53
N ARG A 249 0.70 -13.19 17.09
CA ARG A 249 1.86 -13.96 16.64
C ARG A 249 1.62 -15.45 16.85
N LYS A 250 1.31 -15.89 18.08
CA LYS A 250 1.04 -17.30 18.43
C LYS A 250 0.00 -17.92 17.50
N GLU A 251 -1.07 -17.20 17.18
CA GLU A 251 -2.13 -17.63 16.25
C GLU A 251 -1.64 -17.89 14.81
N ASN A 252 -0.54 -17.25 14.40
CA ASN A 252 -0.05 -17.25 13.02
C ASN A 252 1.37 -17.85 12.86
N GLU A 253 2.04 -18.28 13.94
CA GLU A 253 3.43 -18.78 13.90
C GLU A 253 3.64 -19.87 12.85
N LEU A 254 2.76 -20.88 12.83
CA LEU A 254 2.85 -21.99 11.89
C LEU A 254 2.67 -21.54 10.43
N LYS A 255 1.71 -20.65 10.17
CA LYS A 255 1.39 -20.16 8.82
C LYS A 255 2.49 -19.26 8.26
N LEU A 256 3.15 -18.49 9.13
CA LEU A 256 4.23 -17.57 8.76
C LEU A 256 5.62 -18.26 8.79
N GLY A 257 5.69 -19.53 9.20
CA GLY A 257 6.95 -20.26 9.33
C GLY A 257 7.88 -19.71 10.41
N TYR A 258 7.33 -19.05 11.43
CA TYR A 258 8.11 -18.47 12.52
C TYR A 258 8.44 -19.50 13.59
N THR A 259 9.67 -19.46 14.09
CA THR A 259 10.05 -20.18 15.30
C THR A 259 9.32 -19.60 16.51
N SER A 260 8.86 -20.47 17.40
CA SER A 260 8.24 -20.06 18.65
C SER A 260 9.18 -19.22 19.51
N LEU A 261 8.60 -18.25 20.20
CA LEU A 261 9.33 -17.42 21.15
C LEU A 261 9.83 -18.23 22.35
N PRO A 262 10.98 -17.84 22.94
CA PRO A 262 11.43 -18.36 24.23
C PRO A 262 10.34 -18.23 25.30
N VAL A 263 10.16 -19.29 26.10
CA VAL A 263 9.12 -19.38 27.13
C VAL A 263 9.23 -18.20 28.10
N GLU A 264 10.46 -17.83 28.49
CA GLU A 264 10.75 -16.76 29.44
C GLU A 264 10.24 -15.40 28.95
N ILE A 265 10.31 -15.14 27.64
CA ILE A 265 9.78 -13.90 27.04
C ILE A 265 8.25 -13.92 27.09
N THR A 266 7.64 -15.04 26.73
CA THR A 266 6.18 -15.15 26.71
C THR A 266 5.56 -15.06 28.10
N GLU A 267 6.13 -15.75 29.09
CA GLU A 267 5.69 -15.69 30.49
C GLU A 267 5.84 -14.29 31.08
N LYS A 268 6.93 -13.59 30.73
CA LYS A 268 7.12 -12.20 31.15
C LYS A 268 6.04 -11.27 30.60
N ILE A 269 5.72 -11.37 29.30
CA ILE A 269 4.68 -10.54 28.67
C ILE A 269 3.31 -10.82 29.32
N GLU A 270 2.98 -12.09 29.53
CA GLU A 270 1.72 -12.51 30.15
C GLU A 270 1.62 -12.04 31.62
N ALA A 271 2.72 -12.10 32.37
CA ALA A 271 2.78 -11.59 33.74
C ALA A 271 2.71 -10.05 33.79
N ASP A 272 3.40 -9.34 32.89
CA ASP A 272 3.33 -7.87 32.77
C ASP A 272 1.87 -7.43 32.49
N TYR A 273 1.20 -8.11 31.56
CA TYR A 273 -0.21 -7.88 31.24
C TYR A 273 -1.13 -8.11 32.44
N GLY A 274 -0.98 -9.27 33.11
CA GLY A 274 -1.78 -9.60 34.30
C GLY A 274 -1.68 -8.51 35.39
N ARG A 275 -0.47 -8.00 35.64
CA ARG A 275 -0.26 -6.92 36.63
C ARG A 275 -0.95 -5.61 36.27
N VAL A 276 -0.93 -5.18 35.01
CA VAL A 276 -1.61 -3.93 34.62
C VAL A 276 -3.13 -4.07 34.62
N ILE A 277 -3.67 -5.25 34.29
CA ILE A 277 -5.12 -5.51 34.34
C ILE A 277 -5.61 -5.60 35.79
N GLU A 278 -4.87 -6.26 36.68
CA GLU A 278 -5.19 -6.27 38.12
C GLU A 278 -5.19 -4.86 38.69
N LYS A 279 -4.21 -4.03 38.29
CA LYS A 279 -4.06 -2.66 38.76
C LYS A 279 -5.15 -1.71 38.25
N TYR A 280 -5.49 -1.75 36.96
CA TYR A 280 -6.36 -0.76 36.32
C TYR A 280 -7.78 -1.26 36.01
N GLY A 281 -8.03 -2.56 36.18
CA GLY A 281 -9.29 -3.20 35.88
C GLY A 281 -9.43 -3.71 34.44
N LYS A 282 -10.48 -4.49 34.21
CA LYS A 282 -10.73 -5.21 32.94
C LYS A 282 -10.83 -4.30 31.72
N ASP A 283 -11.37 -3.09 31.88
CA ASP A 283 -11.62 -2.14 30.79
C ASP A 283 -10.30 -1.60 30.19
N PHE A 284 -9.20 -1.70 30.93
CA PHE A 284 -7.86 -1.33 30.48
C PHE A 284 -7.34 -2.22 29.33
N SER A 285 -7.91 -3.41 29.13
CA SER A 285 -7.55 -4.33 28.05
C SER A 285 -7.98 -3.86 26.65
N GLY A 286 -8.87 -2.86 26.55
CA GLY A 286 -9.31 -2.28 25.28
C GLY A 286 -8.19 -1.54 24.53
N ASP A 287 -8.37 -1.31 23.23
CA ASP A 287 -7.37 -0.61 22.39
C ASP A 287 -7.06 0.83 22.87
N TRP A 288 -8.03 1.46 23.53
CA TRP A 288 -7.89 2.77 24.17
C TRP A 288 -8.15 2.69 25.67
N GLY A 289 -7.91 1.52 26.27
CA GLY A 289 -8.26 1.21 27.66
C GLY A 289 -7.57 2.11 28.69
N TRP A 290 -6.43 2.71 28.35
CA TRP A 290 -5.77 3.71 29.20
C TRP A 290 -6.63 4.94 29.49
N ALA A 291 -7.55 5.28 28.60
CA ALA A 291 -8.47 6.41 28.73
C ALA A 291 -9.88 6.01 29.22
N ALA A 292 -10.12 4.74 29.57
CA ALA A 292 -11.44 4.23 29.95
C ALA A 292 -12.07 4.97 31.14
N GLU A 293 -11.25 5.30 32.15
CA GLU A 293 -11.68 6.08 33.30
C GLU A 293 -12.04 7.51 32.90
N LEU A 294 -11.19 8.19 32.13
CA LEU A 294 -11.44 9.56 31.67
C LEU A 294 -12.67 9.66 30.77
N ALA A 295 -12.88 8.67 29.92
CA ALA A 295 -14.01 8.61 29.02
C ALA A 295 -15.30 8.13 29.70
N GLU A 296 -15.23 7.68 30.95
CA GLU A 296 -16.32 7.03 31.70
C GLU A 296 -16.97 5.88 30.92
N ARG A 297 -16.16 5.09 30.21
CA ARG A 297 -16.63 4.06 29.26
C ARG A 297 -15.72 2.84 29.24
N SER A 298 -16.34 1.65 29.33
CA SER A 298 -15.62 0.38 29.21
C SER A 298 -15.09 0.07 27.81
N PHE A 299 -15.74 0.60 26.76
CA PHE A 299 -15.30 0.45 25.38
C PHE A 299 -15.03 1.82 24.76
N VAL A 300 -13.77 2.24 24.85
CA VAL A 300 -13.29 3.51 24.32
C VAL A 300 -12.90 3.37 22.85
N ARG A 301 -13.37 4.29 22.02
CA ARG A 301 -12.96 4.42 20.62
C ARG A 301 -12.19 5.73 20.44
N PHE A 302 -11.48 5.84 19.32
CA PHE A 302 -10.73 7.08 19.03
C PHE A 302 -11.61 8.35 19.06
N ILE A 303 -12.88 8.28 18.65
CA ILE A 303 -13.79 9.43 18.74
C ILE A 303 -14.02 9.91 20.18
N ASP A 304 -13.94 9.00 21.16
CA ASP A 304 -14.05 9.35 22.57
C ASP A 304 -12.78 10.08 23.03
N ILE A 305 -11.60 9.70 22.53
CA ILE A 305 -10.33 10.44 22.74
C ILE A 305 -10.36 11.81 22.06
N GLU A 306 -10.88 11.91 20.83
CA GLU A 306 -11.05 13.20 20.13
C GLU A 306 -11.95 14.15 20.91
N LYS A 307 -12.96 13.65 21.63
CA LYS A 307 -13.80 14.45 22.52
C LYS A 307 -13.06 14.90 23.77
N LEU A 308 -12.30 14.00 24.41
CA LEU A 308 -11.45 14.35 25.57
C LEU A 308 -10.41 15.43 25.22
N ALA A 309 -9.95 15.47 23.97
CA ALA A 309 -9.02 16.47 23.45
C ALA A 309 -9.69 17.77 22.93
N ASP A 310 -11.02 17.90 23.00
CA ASP A 310 -11.81 18.98 22.37
C ASP A 310 -11.56 19.16 20.85
N LYS A 311 -11.35 18.03 20.15
CA LYS A 311 -11.01 17.98 18.71
C LYS A 311 -12.07 17.26 17.87
N ALA A 312 -13.26 17.06 18.40
CA ALA A 312 -14.34 16.36 17.70
C ALA A 312 -14.74 17.02 16.36
N HIS A 313 -14.51 18.33 16.20
CA HIS A 313 -14.77 19.05 14.94
C HIS A 313 -13.84 18.60 13.79
N MET A 314 -12.62 18.12 14.09
CA MET A 314 -11.67 17.62 13.09
C MET A 314 -12.08 16.26 12.49
N ARG A 315 -13.14 15.64 13.02
CA ARG A 315 -13.61 14.31 12.60
C ARG A 315 -13.95 14.24 11.12
N TYR A 316 -14.48 15.32 10.56
CA TYR A 316 -14.78 15.40 9.13
C TYR A 316 -13.51 15.18 8.30
N HIS A 317 -12.45 15.95 8.57
CA HIS A 317 -11.17 15.85 7.90
C HIS A 317 -10.51 14.49 8.12
N TYR A 318 -10.54 13.96 9.36
CA TYR A 318 -10.06 12.61 9.66
C TYR A 318 -10.77 11.52 8.82
N LYS A 319 -12.10 11.63 8.65
CA LYS A 319 -12.86 10.68 7.84
C LYS A 319 -12.61 10.84 6.34
N VAL A 320 -12.44 12.07 5.84
CA VAL A 320 -12.08 12.33 4.44
C VAL A 320 -10.72 11.72 4.13
N ALA A 321 -9.74 11.94 5.00
CA ALA A 321 -8.40 11.36 4.88
C ALA A 321 -8.38 9.83 4.87
N ASN A 322 -9.39 9.18 5.46
CA ASN A 322 -9.54 7.72 5.43
C ASN A 322 -10.07 7.20 4.08
N ARG A 323 -10.76 8.05 3.30
CA ARG A 323 -11.39 7.66 2.04
C ARG A 323 -10.37 7.44 0.92
N GLY A 324 -9.28 8.21 0.87
CA GLY A 324 -8.25 8.09 -0.18
C GLY A 324 -7.36 6.85 -0.05
N ILE A 325 -7.50 6.05 1.01
CA ILE A 325 -6.55 4.96 1.36
C ILE A 325 -7.25 3.61 1.47
N HIS A 326 -8.51 3.57 1.93
CA HIS A 326 -9.24 2.31 1.94
C HIS A 326 -9.63 1.93 0.52
N PRO A 327 -9.47 0.66 0.10
CA PRO A 327 -9.87 0.17 -1.22
C PRO A 327 -11.41 0.00 -1.31
N ALA A 328 -12.17 0.93 -0.74
CA ALA A 328 -13.59 1.01 -0.94
C ALA A 328 -13.85 1.49 -2.38
N SER A 329 -14.92 1.01 -3.01
CA SER A 329 -15.28 1.38 -4.39
C SER A 329 -15.37 2.89 -4.62
N LYS A 330 -15.69 3.67 -3.58
CA LYS A 330 -15.76 5.14 -3.60
C LYS A 330 -14.37 5.83 -3.58
N ALA A 331 -13.33 5.14 -3.12
CA ALA A 331 -11.95 5.62 -3.14
C ALA A 331 -11.34 5.56 -4.54
N LEU A 332 -11.81 4.62 -5.37
CA LEU A 332 -11.37 4.45 -6.77
C LEU A 332 -11.84 5.60 -7.69
N SER A 333 -12.85 6.37 -7.26
CA SER A 333 -13.45 7.47 -8.03
C SER A 333 -13.15 8.87 -7.47
N HIS A 334 -12.50 8.97 -6.30
CA HIS A 334 -12.10 10.25 -5.70
C HIS A 334 -10.63 10.17 -5.27
N HIS A 335 -9.75 10.85 -5.99
CA HIS A 335 -8.34 11.01 -5.62
C HIS A 335 -8.08 12.50 -5.40
N ALA A 336 -7.45 12.88 -4.29
CA ALA A 336 -7.15 14.28 -4.01
C ALA A 336 -6.23 14.88 -5.11
N GLY A 337 -5.38 14.05 -5.70
CA GLY A 337 -4.50 14.42 -6.81
C GLY A 337 -5.14 14.43 -8.19
N ALA A 338 -6.45 14.18 -8.33
CA ALA A 338 -7.12 14.05 -9.63
C ALA A 338 -8.28 15.05 -9.78
N PHE A 339 -8.38 15.68 -10.95
CA PHE A 339 -9.52 16.53 -11.30
C PHE A 339 -10.64 15.77 -12.04
N ASP A 340 -10.28 14.80 -12.90
CA ASP A 340 -11.22 14.12 -13.80
C ASP A 340 -10.97 12.61 -13.98
N ALA A 341 -9.71 12.19 -13.94
CA ALA A 341 -9.31 10.80 -14.16
C ALA A 341 -8.38 10.33 -13.03
N PRO A 342 -8.42 9.05 -12.65
CA PRO A 342 -7.51 8.50 -11.65
C PRO A 342 -6.05 8.74 -12.04
N VAL A 343 -5.26 9.28 -11.12
CA VAL A 343 -3.82 9.48 -11.32
C VAL A 343 -3.09 8.27 -10.74
N ALA A 344 -2.20 7.66 -11.54
CA ALA A 344 -1.42 6.48 -11.13
C ALA A 344 -0.13 6.82 -10.37
N GLY A 345 0.26 8.09 -10.33
CA GLY A 345 1.52 8.56 -9.74
C GLY A 345 1.41 9.93 -9.05
N ALA A 346 2.54 10.62 -8.93
CA ALA A 346 2.60 11.94 -8.32
C ALA A 346 1.76 12.98 -9.10
N SER A 347 1.14 13.89 -8.36
CA SER A 347 0.33 14.99 -8.92
C SER A 347 0.66 16.31 -8.23
N ASN A 348 0.49 17.41 -8.96
CA ASN A 348 0.61 18.75 -8.40
C ASN A 348 -0.70 19.24 -7.74
N MET A 349 -1.77 18.45 -7.84
CA MET A 349 -3.10 18.75 -7.29
C MET A 349 -3.29 18.16 -5.89
N GLY A 350 -4.19 18.77 -5.11
CA GLY A 350 -4.66 18.21 -3.83
C GLY A 350 -3.68 18.30 -2.66
N LEU A 351 -2.55 18.99 -2.84
CA LEU A 351 -1.51 19.14 -1.80
C LEU A 351 -1.88 20.18 -0.73
N GLU A 352 -2.83 21.06 -1.02
CA GLU A 352 -3.27 22.14 -0.14
C GLU A 352 -3.79 21.64 1.22
N GLU A 353 -4.80 20.77 1.21
CA GLU A 353 -5.40 20.22 2.43
C GLU A 353 -4.38 19.53 3.35
N PRO A 354 -3.57 18.55 2.88
CA PRO A 354 -2.57 17.92 3.74
C PRO A 354 -1.52 18.93 4.23
N ALA A 355 -1.15 19.94 3.46
CA ALA A 355 -0.21 20.98 3.88
C ALA A 355 -0.80 21.89 4.97
N LYS A 356 -2.04 22.35 4.83
CA LYS A 356 -2.74 23.16 5.85
C LYS A 356 -2.85 22.39 7.16
N HIS A 357 -3.27 21.13 7.06
CA HIS A 357 -3.39 20.22 8.17
C HIS A 357 -2.06 19.92 8.87
N LEU A 358 -0.99 19.72 8.10
CA LEU A 358 0.37 19.60 8.64
C LEU A 358 0.79 20.85 9.42
N ALA A 359 0.56 22.05 8.87
CA ALA A 359 0.89 23.32 9.53
C ALA A 359 0.16 23.47 10.87
N ILE A 360 -1.14 23.18 10.89
CA ILE A 360 -1.98 23.22 12.10
C ILE A 360 -1.46 22.23 13.14
N SER A 361 -1.31 20.96 12.77
CA SER A 361 -0.89 19.93 13.71
C SER A 361 0.53 20.15 14.24
N LEU A 362 1.45 20.70 13.43
CA LEU A 362 2.78 21.09 13.89
C LEU A 362 2.74 22.23 14.92
N ALA A 363 1.91 23.25 14.69
CA ALA A 363 1.75 24.34 15.67
C ALA A 363 1.18 23.82 16.99
N GLU A 364 0.18 22.92 16.94
CA GLU A 364 -0.41 22.30 18.12
C GLU A 364 0.57 21.37 18.86
N LEU A 365 1.34 20.58 18.13
CA LEU A 365 2.37 19.70 18.68
C LEU A 365 3.36 20.50 19.54
N ASN A 366 3.83 21.64 19.02
CA ASN A 366 4.76 22.52 19.73
C ASN A 366 4.08 23.29 20.86
N HIS A 367 2.84 23.74 20.66
CA HIS A 367 2.07 24.37 21.73
C HIS A 367 2.00 23.47 22.96
N ILE A 368 1.63 22.20 22.79
CA ILE A 368 1.51 21.25 23.91
C ILE A 368 2.87 21.04 24.58
N ALA A 369 3.94 20.79 23.81
CA ALA A 369 5.27 20.56 24.37
C ALA A 369 5.82 21.77 25.14
N LEU A 370 5.59 22.99 24.64
CA LEU A 370 6.07 24.22 25.27
C LEU A 370 5.22 24.66 26.47
N SER A 371 3.96 24.23 26.55
CA SER A 371 3.05 24.57 27.64
C SER A 371 3.27 23.74 28.91
N GLU A 372 4.02 22.64 28.82
CA GLU A 372 4.30 21.75 29.95
C GLU A 372 5.10 22.46 31.06
N ASP A 373 6.02 23.34 30.67
CA ASP A 373 6.81 24.18 31.57
C ASP A 373 6.82 25.63 31.03
N PRO A 374 5.78 26.43 31.35
CA PRO A 374 5.54 27.70 30.67
C PRO A 374 6.47 28.81 31.15
N ASN A 375 7.00 29.60 30.21
CA ASN A 375 7.69 30.85 30.48
C ASN A 375 7.43 31.88 29.36
N ILE A 376 7.86 33.13 29.55
CA ILE A 376 7.60 34.23 28.61
C ILE A 376 8.17 33.93 27.22
N ASP A 377 9.38 33.38 27.14
CA ASP A 377 10.03 33.06 25.86
C ASP A 377 9.28 31.95 25.11
N ARG A 378 8.85 30.90 25.83
CA ARG A 378 8.06 29.80 25.27
C ARG A 378 6.69 30.28 24.80
N ALA A 379 6.04 31.15 25.56
CA ALA A 379 4.77 31.77 25.16
C ALA A 379 4.94 32.63 23.89
N ALA A 380 6.01 33.44 23.81
CA ALA A 380 6.33 34.22 22.62
C ALA A 380 6.63 33.32 21.41
N PHE A 381 7.29 32.18 21.63
CA PHE A 381 7.58 31.21 20.58
C PHE A 381 6.31 30.55 20.05
N ILE A 382 5.38 30.15 20.92
CA ILE A 382 4.06 29.63 20.54
C ILE A 382 3.30 30.62 19.64
N LEU A 383 3.27 31.90 20.02
CA LEU A 383 2.63 32.95 19.22
C LEU A 383 3.34 33.15 17.87
N THR A 384 4.66 33.06 17.86
CA THR A 384 5.46 33.14 16.62
C THR A 384 5.13 31.99 15.67
N LEU A 385 5.10 30.75 16.17
CA LEU A 385 4.72 29.58 15.36
C LEU A 385 3.27 29.68 14.84
N SER A 386 2.35 30.21 15.65
CA SER A 386 0.97 30.44 15.23
C SER A 386 0.88 31.44 14.08
N LYS A 387 1.64 32.54 14.14
CA LYS A 387 1.73 33.52 13.05
C LYS A 387 2.30 32.91 11.76
N ILE A 388 3.33 32.07 11.88
CA ILE A 388 3.94 31.37 10.71
C ILE A 388 2.96 30.36 10.11
N ARG A 389 2.20 29.64 10.95
CA ARG A 389 1.12 28.73 10.51
C ARG A 389 0.07 29.50 9.71
N ASP A 390 -0.40 30.63 10.23
CA ASP A 390 -1.46 31.41 9.57
C ASP A 390 -0.99 31.92 8.19
N LEU A 391 0.26 32.42 8.12
CA LEU A 391 0.90 32.77 6.84
C LEU A 391 0.94 31.57 5.87
N ALA A 392 1.30 30.38 6.37
CA ALA A 392 1.32 29.18 5.54
C ALA A 392 -0.06 28.87 4.95
N ILE A 393 -1.11 28.95 5.77
CA ILE A 393 -2.49 28.65 5.38
C ILE A 393 -2.97 29.64 4.31
N ASP A 394 -2.70 30.93 4.49
CA ASP A 394 -3.12 31.98 3.54
C ASP A 394 -2.47 31.78 2.15
N GLU A 395 -1.17 31.49 2.13
CA GLU A 395 -0.43 31.18 0.90
C GLU A 395 -0.95 29.89 0.26
N LEU A 396 -1.22 28.84 1.05
CA LEU A 396 -1.73 27.58 0.54
C LEU A 396 -3.11 27.71 -0.10
N ASN A 397 -4.03 28.45 0.53
CA ASN A 397 -5.36 28.71 -0.06
C ASN A 397 -5.21 29.41 -1.42
N THR A 398 -4.37 30.45 -1.48
CA THR A 398 -4.14 31.21 -2.72
C THR A 398 -3.56 30.34 -3.84
N ILE A 399 -2.57 29.49 -3.51
CA ILE A 399 -1.94 28.58 -4.46
C ILE A 399 -2.91 27.49 -4.90
N GLY A 400 -3.66 26.91 -3.97
CA GLY A 400 -4.65 25.87 -4.22
C GLY A 400 -5.72 26.30 -5.21
N ASP A 401 -6.30 27.48 -5.00
CA ASP A 401 -7.27 28.08 -5.93
C ASP A 401 -6.67 28.29 -7.33
N ALA A 402 -5.45 28.83 -7.42
CA ALA A 402 -4.78 29.07 -8.70
C ALA A 402 -4.46 27.76 -9.45
N VAL A 403 -4.04 26.72 -8.73
CA VAL A 403 -3.78 25.38 -9.26
C VAL A 403 -5.07 24.75 -9.79
N PHE A 404 -6.17 24.87 -9.05
CA PHE A 404 -7.48 24.38 -9.45
C PHE A 404 -8.03 25.09 -10.68
N GLU A 405 -7.95 26.43 -10.72
CA GLU A 405 -8.36 27.22 -11.89
C GLU A 405 -7.56 26.85 -13.15
N ARG A 406 -6.25 26.62 -13.01
CA ARG A 406 -5.39 26.20 -14.11
C ARG A 406 -5.81 24.84 -14.66
N ALA A 407 -6.12 23.88 -13.79
CA ALA A 407 -6.61 22.57 -14.19
C ALA A 407 -7.92 22.66 -14.99
N ILE A 408 -8.85 23.54 -14.56
CA ILE A 408 -10.10 23.81 -15.30
C ILE A 408 -9.80 24.37 -16.69
N LYS A 409 -8.91 25.37 -16.80
CA LYS A 409 -8.57 26.00 -18.09
C LYS A 409 -7.95 24.99 -19.06
N ILE A 410 -7.03 24.14 -18.59
CA ILE A 410 -6.39 23.09 -19.40
C ILE A 410 -7.46 22.15 -19.97
N LYS A 411 -8.37 21.66 -19.12
CA LYS A 411 -9.50 20.83 -19.54
C LYS A 411 -10.36 21.50 -20.60
N MET A 412 -10.76 22.75 -20.38
CA MET A 412 -11.61 23.50 -21.32
C MET A 412 -10.92 23.74 -22.67
N SER A 413 -9.59 23.77 -22.69
CA SER A 413 -8.79 23.91 -23.92
C SER A 413 -8.46 22.58 -24.62
N GLY A 414 -8.85 21.43 -24.06
CA GLY A 414 -8.53 20.10 -24.58
C GLY A 414 -7.07 19.67 -24.39
N GLY A 415 -6.32 20.35 -23.51
CA GLY A 415 -4.94 19.99 -23.17
C GLY A 415 -4.87 18.82 -22.19
N ILE A 416 -3.77 18.06 -22.25
CA ILE A 416 -3.38 17.06 -21.25
C ILE A 416 -2.33 17.74 -20.33
N ASP A 417 -2.49 17.61 -19.02
CA ASP A 417 -1.57 18.17 -17.98
C ASP A 417 -0.24 17.39 -17.90
#